data_AF-A0A975M2C0-F1
#
_entry.id   AF-A0A975M2C0-F1
#
_cell.length_a   1.000
_cell.length_b   1.000
_cell.length_c   1.000
_cell.angle_alpha   90.00
_cell.angle_beta   90.00
_cell.angle_gamma   90.00
#
_symmetry.space_group_name_H-M   'P 1'
#
loop_
_entity.id
_entity.type
_entity.pdbx_description
1 polymer ?
#
loop_
_entity_poly.entity_id
_entity_poly.type
_entity_poly.pdbx_seq_one_letter_code
_entity_poly.pdbx_strand_id
1 'polypeptide(L)'
;MVTGLLVGASDYYDALSDDDDTNDLSFDTVGVSAASKYVVEYTLNAPTPYFLSNLTYSPFLPVSQAYLDEQGTDFGASENNILVNGAFRITEHITENYIGYTKNETYWDAEHVYVNTVGKRFVPGTRTDSTLREWYEAGYIDAFSVNSNDEEGYATYVLGEDETGTIQNPADSNTNGVLSVGGATYIGYFNFVRENYEYSVAADNKDAAAKEATSEALLNVDFRLGFLYGLNILERLEYYNPEQPEQWLMRGYTIRELTAWDGKDYADYVDDVFNEEQGTTGVTLTGIEQGSDPIYDADKSADYFADAKAELLANGLTEADFPIQVDVIGSMSATVQAYETRMYDALEDASNGVIEIAYNIPQSDQQDSEWGYVVNNYDFSLWSGWGQIMQIHKHSFTQ
;
A
#
# COMPACT_ATOMS: atom_id res chain seq x y z
N MET A 1 11.30 9.27 2.99
CA MET A 1 11.19 8.51 4.26
C MET A 1 12.33 8.84 5.23
N VAL A 2 13.60 8.78 4.80
CA VAL A 2 14.76 9.19 5.64
C VAL A 2 14.88 10.71 5.79
N THR A 3 14.58 11.45 4.72
CA THR A 3 14.72 12.92 4.61
C THR A 3 13.93 13.72 5.65
N GLY A 4 12.73 13.25 6.03
CA GLY A 4 11.90 13.90 7.07
C GLY A 4 12.22 13.46 8.51
N LEU A 5 13.05 12.43 8.70
CA LEU A 5 13.26 11.80 10.01
C LEU A 5 14.49 12.36 10.75
N LEU A 6 15.60 12.50 10.03
CA LEU A 6 16.87 12.99 10.56
C LEU A 6 16.98 14.50 10.35
N VAL A 7 17.61 15.19 11.30
CA VAL A 7 17.95 16.62 11.13
C VAL A 7 18.79 16.81 9.87
N GLY A 8 18.47 17.84 9.07
CA GLY A 8 19.24 18.23 7.87
C GLY A 8 19.18 17.26 6.68
N ALA A 9 18.52 16.10 6.79
CA ALA A 9 18.51 15.12 5.71
C ALA A 9 17.70 15.56 4.48
N SER A 10 16.58 16.27 4.65
CA SER A 10 15.82 16.84 3.52
C SER A 10 16.64 17.90 2.81
N ASP A 11 17.14 18.89 3.55
CA ASP A 11 17.93 19.99 2.98
C ASP A 11 19.13 19.48 2.19
N TYR A 12 19.87 18.50 2.74
CA TYR A 12 20.99 17.86 2.04
C TYR A 12 20.55 17.16 0.75
N TYR A 13 19.44 16.42 0.77
CA TYR A 13 18.92 15.74 -0.41
C TYR A 13 18.46 16.72 -1.49
N ASP A 14 17.73 17.77 -1.09
CA ASP A 14 17.21 18.79 -2.00
C ASP A 14 18.37 19.54 -2.68
N ALA A 15 19.43 19.85 -1.92
CA ALA A 15 20.64 20.46 -2.45
C ALA A 15 21.41 19.57 -3.44
N LEU A 16 21.34 18.24 -3.33
CA LEU A 16 21.90 17.32 -4.33
C LEU A 16 21.06 17.25 -5.61
N SER A 17 19.76 17.59 -5.53
CA SER A 17 18.81 17.47 -6.64
C SER A 17 18.70 18.74 -7.50
N ASP A 18 19.07 19.88 -6.94
CA ASP A 18 19.24 21.12 -7.70
C ASP A 18 20.53 21.00 -8.53
N ASP A 19 20.40 20.97 -9.86
CA ASP A 19 21.50 20.94 -10.86
C ASP A 19 22.35 22.24 -10.86
N ASP A 20 22.25 23.05 -9.80
CA ASP A 20 23.00 24.27 -9.55
C ASP A 20 24.21 23.92 -8.67
N ASP A 21 25.38 23.84 -9.32
CA ASP A 21 26.74 23.56 -8.82
C ASP A 21 27.21 24.46 -7.64
N THR A 22 26.33 25.25 -7.04
CA THR A 22 26.58 26.20 -5.94
C THR A 22 26.01 25.77 -4.59
N ASN A 23 25.17 24.73 -4.52
CA ASN A 23 24.51 24.27 -3.30
C ASN A 23 25.29 23.14 -2.59
N ASP A 24 26.52 23.43 -2.15
CA ASP A 24 27.42 22.47 -1.47
C ASP A 24 27.07 22.32 0.03
N LEU A 25 25.87 21.81 0.33
CA LEU A 25 25.54 21.42 1.71
C LEU A 25 26.36 20.20 2.10
N SER A 26 27.20 20.34 3.11
CA SER A 26 27.98 19.24 3.67
C SER A 26 27.09 18.18 4.32
N PHE A 27 27.46 16.91 4.18
CA PHE A 27 26.82 15.79 4.86
C PHE A 27 26.90 15.90 6.40
N ASP A 28 27.84 16.68 6.94
CA ASP A 28 27.93 16.96 8.39
C ASP A 28 26.69 17.68 8.95
N THR A 29 25.83 18.22 8.08
CA THR A 29 24.53 18.80 8.46
C THR A 29 23.46 17.73 8.73
N VAL A 30 23.67 16.50 8.25
CA VAL A 30 22.74 15.39 8.41
C VAL A 30 22.92 14.78 9.81
N GLY A 31 21.80 14.50 10.48
CA GLY A 31 21.71 13.93 11.83
C GLY A 31 22.13 12.47 11.92
N VAL A 32 23.25 12.08 11.33
CA VAL A 32 23.90 10.77 11.47
C VAL A 32 25.40 10.96 11.58
N SER A 33 26.01 10.39 12.62
CA SER A 33 27.46 10.48 12.81
C SER A 33 28.03 9.22 13.45
N ALA A 34 29.31 8.95 13.20
CA ALA A 34 30.03 7.88 13.88
C ALA A 34 30.73 8.44 15.14
N ALA A 35 30.09 8.29 16.31
CA ALA A 35 30.68 8.69 17.59
C ALA A 35 31.92 7.86 17.95
N SER A 36 32.00 6.61 17.49
CA SER A 36 33.21 5.78 17.53
C SER A 36 33.14 4.66 16.49
N LYS A 37 34.18 3.79 16.42
CA LYS A 37 34.24 2.65 15.50
C LYS A 37 32.99 1.73 15.54
N TYR A 38 32.35 1.60 16.69
CA TYR A 38 31.20 0.71 16.90
C TYR A 38 29.98 1.44 17.46
N VAL A 39 29.94 2.78 17.33
CA VAL A 39 28.83 3.60 17.84
C VAL A 39 28.43 4.60 16.78
N VAL A 40 27.19 4.51 16.31
CA VAL A 40 26.54 5.47 15.43
C VAL A 40 25.54 6.26 16.27
N GLU A 41 25.57 7.58 16.14
CA GLU A 41 24.65 8.51 16.77
C GLU A 41 23.70 9.08 15.72
N TYR A 42 22.40 9.08 16.03
CA TYR A 42 21.35 9.65 15.18
C TYR A 42 20.68 10.82 15.91
N THR A 43 20.49 11.92 15.19
CA THR A 43 19.78 13.11 15.66
C THR A 43 18.50 13.28 14.85
N LEU A 44 17.36 13.11 15.51
CA LEU A 44 16.03 13.13 14.90
C LEU A 44 15.40 14.52 14.97
N ASN A 45 14.49 14.83 14.04
CA ASN A 45 13.75 16.10 14.03
C ASN A 45 12.79 16.25 15.23
N ALA A 46 12.29 15.13 15.75
CA ALA A 46 11.35 15.06 16.88
C ALA A 46 11.47 13.71 17.61
N PRO A 47 10.88 13.56 18.81
CA PRO A 47 10.74 12.26 19.45
C PRO A 47 10.00 11.26 18.53
N THR A 48 10.68 10.19 18.13
CA THR A 48 10.16 9.19 17.18
C THR A 48 10.23 7.78 17.78
N PRO A 49 9.18 7.33 18.50
CA PRO A 49 9.19 6.04 19.19
C PRO A 49 9.41 4.82 18.27
N TYR A 50 9.02 4.93 17.00
CA TYR A 50 9.17 3.90 15.98
C TYR A 50 10.53 3.95 15.24
N PHE A 51 11.47 4.79 15.68
CA PHE A 51 12.78 4.94 15.01
C PHE A 51 13.54 3.62 14.87
N LEU A 52 13.51 2.76 15.89
CA LEU A 52 14.18 1.46 15.84
C LEU A 52 13.61 0.54 14.76
N SER A 53 12.29 0.61 14.50
CA SER A 53 11.67 -0.14 13.40
C SER A 53 12.10 0.41 12.03
N ASN A 54 12.39 1.72 11.91
CA ASN A 54 12.93 2.26 10.66
C ASN A 54 14.32 1.72 10.36
N LEU A 55 15.16 1.49 11.38
CA LEU A 55 16.51 0.97 11.21
C LEU A 55 16.57 -0.45 10.63
N THR A 56 15.43 -1.16 10.58
CA THR A 56 15.34 -2.47 9.91
C THR A 56 14.98 -2.36 8.42
N TYR A 57 14.72 -1.16 7.91
CA TYR A 57 14.40 -0.92 6.51
C TYR A 57 15.66 -0.83 5.64
N SER A 58 15.55 -1.22 4.36
CA SER A 58 16.71 -1.34 3.46
C SER A 58 17.58 -0.08 3.32
N PRO A 59 17.06 1.17 3.35
CA PRO A 59 17.89 2.38 3.27
C PRO A 59 18.80 2.60 4.48
N PHE A 60 18.56 1.94 5.61
CA PHE A 60 19.42 2.02 6.80
C PHE A 60 20.44 0.88 6.86
N LEU A 61 20.40 -0.06 5.91
CA LEU A 61 21.41 -1.12 5.85
C LEU A 61 22.77 -0.55 5.47
N PRO A 62 23.85 -0.98 6.14
CA PRO A 62 25.17 -0.43 5.91
C PRO A 62 25.75 -0.91 4.58
N VAL A 63 26.54 -0.05 3.94
CA VAL A 63 27.38 -0.37 2.80
C VAL A 63 28.86 -0.15 3.14
N SER A 64 29.76 -0.90 2.51
CA SER A 64 31.19 -0.70 2.67
C SER A 64 31.64 0.51 1.84
N GLN A 65 32.03 1.61 2.48
CA GLN A 65 32.49 2.82 1.78
C GLN A 65 33.62 2.52 0.80
N ALA A 66 34.65 1.78 1.24
CA ALA A 66 35.80 1.47 0.39
C ALA A 66 35.40 0.70 -0.88
N TYR A 67 34.42 -0.19 -0.78
CA TYR A 67 33.95 -0.96 -1.93
C TYR A 67 32.99 -0.13 -2.80
N LEU A 68 32.15 0.71 -2.20
CA LEU A 68 31.31 1.65 -2.93
C LEU A 68 32.18 2.59 -3.78
N ASP A 69 33.24 3.15 -3.20
CA ASP A 69 34.21 4.01 -3.91
C ASP A 69 34.97 3.25 -5.01
N GLU A 70 35.32 1.98 -4.77
CA GLU A 70 35.98 1.12 -5.75
C GLU A 70 35.09 0.82 -6.96
N GLN A 71 33.81 0.51 -6.73
CA GLN A 71 32.86 0.16 -7.78
C GLN A 71 32.29 1.40 -8.50
N GLY A 72 32.15 2.54 -7.81
CA GLY A 72 31.55 3.74 -8.36
C GLY A 72 30.15 3.48 -8.92
N THR A 73 29.91 3.86 -10.19
CA THR A 73 28.63 3.67 -10.88
C THR A 73 28.24 2.22 -11.11
N ASP A 74 29.19 1.29 -11.01
CA ASP A 74 28.94 -0.13 -11.23
C ASP A 74 28.43 -0.84 -9.96
N PHE A 75 28.40 -0.15 -8.81
CA PHE A 75 27.91 -0.70 -7.54
C PHE A 75 26.45 -1.16 -7.69
N GLY A 76 26.19 -2.42 -7.36
CA GLY A 76 24.85 -3.01 -7.46
C GLY A 76 24.36 -3.30 -8.88
N ALA A 77 25.15 -3.02 -9.93
CA ALA A 77 24.76 -3.30 -11.32
C ALA A 77 24.70 -4.82 -11.64
N SER A 78 25.36 -5.65 -10.83
CA SER A 78 25.25 -7.10 -10.87
C SER A 78 25.49 -7.71 -9.49
N GLU A 79 25.21 -9.00 -9.33
CA GLU A 79 25.50 -9.78 -8.13
C GLU A 79 26.99 -9.81 -7.76
N ASN A 80 27.89 -9.54 -8.72
CA ASN A 80 29.33 -9.49 -8.49
C ASN A 80 29.83 -8.12 -8.01
N ASN A 81 28.99 -7.09 -8.11
CA ASN A 81 29.32 -5.70 -7.78
C ASN A 81 28.65 -5.23 -6.49
N ILE A 82 28.34 -6.17 -5.59
CA ILE A 82 27.75 -5.88 -4.29
C ILE A 82 28.43 -6.69 -3.18
N LEU A 83 28.81 -6.03 -2.10
CA LEU A 83 29.20 -6.68 -0.86
C LEU A 83 27.98 -6.79 0.05
N VAL A 84 27.81 -7.96 0.66
CA VAL A 84 26.72 -8.25 1.59
C VAL A 84 27.25 -8.62 2.95
N ASN A 85 26.53 -8.23 4.00
CA ASN A 85 26.82 -8.58 5.39
C ASN A 85 25.73 -9.46 6.04
N GLY A 86 24.77 -9.94 5.25
CA GLY A 86 23.67 -10.80 5.70
C GLY A 86 24.02 -12.29 5.69
N ALA A 87 23.03 -13.11 6.07
CA ALA A 87 23.14 -14.57 6.17
C ALA A 87 23.39 -15.30 4.84
N PHE A 88 23.04 -14.66 3.72
CA PHE A 88 23.18 -15.22 2.38
C PHE A 88 23.84 -14.23 1.42
N ARG A 89 24.48 -14.78 0.39
CA ARG A 89 25.00 -14.03 -0.77
C ARG A 89 24.36 -14.55 -2.04
N ILE A 90 24.16 -13.67 -3.02
CA ILE A 90 23.74 -14.07 -4.36
C ILE A 90 24.92 -14.76 -5.03
N THR A 91 24.68 -15.92 -5.62
CA THR A 91 25.69 -16.70 -6.36
C THR A 91 25.34 -16.96 -7.80
N GLU A 92 24.07 -16.75 -8.16
CA GLU A 92 23.58 -16.92 -9.51
C GLU A 92 22.41 -15.97 -9.73
N HIS A 93 22.42 -15.24 -10.84
CA HIS A 93 21.29 -14.43 -11.27
C HIS A 93 21.11 -14.60 -12.77
N ILE A 94 20.03 -15.28 -13.15
CA ILE A 94 19.59 -15.42 -14.52
C ILE A 94 18.29 -14.61 -14.65
N THR A 95 18.38 -13.50 -15.37
CA THR A 95 17.25 -12.59 -15.65
C THR A 95 16.03 -13.37 -16.12
N GLU A 96 14.86 -13.07 -15.54
CA GLU A 96 13.58 -13.73 -15.86
C GLU A 96 13.60 -15.26 -15.71
N ASN A 97 14.49 -15.82 -14.88
CA ASN A 97 14.56 -17.26 -14.67
C ASN A 97 14.82 -17.67 -13.22
N TYR A 98 15.95 -17.23 -12.64
CA TYR A 98 16.41 -17.79 -11.37
C TYR A 98 17.34 -16.84 -10.62
N ILE A 99 17.19 -16.79 -9.28
CA ILE A 99 18.15 -16.18 -8.37
C ILE A 99 18.55 -17.23 -7.33
N GLY A 100 19.84 -17.54 -7.29
CA GLY A 100 20.45 -18.48 -6.35
C GLY A 100 21.17 -17.75 -5.23
N TYR A 101 20.96 -18.19 -4.01
CA TYR A 101 21.62 -17.71 -2.81
C TYR A 101 22.37 -18.85 -2.13
N THR A 102 23.58 -18.58 -1.64
CA THR A 102 24.32 -19.50 -0.74
C THR A 102 24.53 -18.86 0.61
N LYS A 103 24.57 -19.69 1.66
CA LYS A 103 24.97 -19.29 3.01
C LYS A 103 26.28 -18.49 2.96
N ASN A 104 26.29 -17.37 3.67
CA ASN A 104 27.48 -16.55 3.86
C ASN A 104 28.25 -17.06 5.08
N GLU A 105 29.31 -17.84 4.85
CA GLU A 105 30.16 -18.39 5.92
C GLU A 105 30.88 -17.32 6.75
N THR A 106 30.92 -16.07 6.28
CA THR A 106 31.52 -14.94 7.02
C THR A 106 30.50 -14.10 7.78
N TYR A 107 29.20 -14.46 7.70
CA TYR A 107 28.16 -13.83 8.50
C TYR A 107 28.43 -14.07 9.99
N TRP A 108 28.26 -13.03 10.81
CA TRP A 108 28.61 -13.09 12.24
C TRP A 108 27.82 -14.16 13.01
N ASP A 109 26.61 -14.49 12.54
CA ASP A 109 25.72 -15.49 13.14
C ASP A 109 25.52 -16.72 12.22
N ALA A 110 26.54 -17.06 11.43
CA ALA A 110 26.46 -18.18 10.48
C ALA A 110 26.16 -19.54 11.15
N GLU A 111 26.46 -19.72 12.43
CA GLU A 111 26.19 -20.96 13.18
C GLU A 111 24.67 -21.24 13.30
N HIS A 112 23.83 -20.20 13.27
CA HIS A 112 22.37 -20.32 13.32
C HIS A 112 21.71 -20.30 11.92
N VAL A 113 22.50 -20.29 10.85
CA VAL A 113 22.00 -20.42 9.47
C VAL A 113 22.03 -21.89 9.05
N TYR A 114 20.89 -22.56 9.17
CA TYR A 114 20.76 -24.00 8.90
C TYR A 114 20.52 -24.35 7.43
N VAL A 115 20.06 -23.38 6.63
CA VAL A 115 19.82 -23.55 5.20
C VAL A 115 21.08 -23.17 4.43
N ASN A 116 21.59 -24.09 3.60
CA ASN A 116 22.83 -23.86 2.84
C ASN A 116 22.59 -23.06 1.56
N THR A 117 21.45 -23.28 0.90
CA THR A 117 21.11 -22.66 -0.38
C THR A 117 19.63 -22.32 -0.43
N VAL A 118 19.31 -21.19 -1.04
CA VAL A 118 17.94 -20.79 -1.33
C VAL A 118 17.87 -20.46 -2.81
N GLY A 119 16.84 -20.96 -3.50
CA GLY A 119 16.59 -20.65 -4.91
C GLY A 119 15.26 -19.93 -5.06
N LYS A 120 15.24 -18.84 -5.82
CA LYS A 120 14.01 -18.17 -6.25
C LYS A 120 13.84 -18.36 -7.74
N ARG A 121 12.76 -19.04 -8.14
CA ARG A 121 12.40 -19.20 -9.55
C ARG A 121 11.49 -18.07 -9.99
N PHE A 122 11.77 -17.53 -11.17
CA PHE A 122 10.87 -16.62 -11.84
C PHE A 122 9.64 -17.38 -12.32
N VAL A 123 8.48 -16.78 -12.12
CA VAL A 123 7.19 -17.33 -12.56
C VAL A 123 6.69 -16.42 -13.67
N PRO A 124 6.57 -16.92 -14.91
CA PRO A 124 6.17 -16.08 -16.02
C PRO A 124 4.73 -15.59 -15.86
N GLY A 125 4.45 -14.40 -16.38
CA GLY A 125 3.10 -13.79 -16.34
C GLY A 125 2.02 -14.59 -17.10
N THR A 126 2.41 -15.59 -17.89
CA THR A 126 1.50 -16.48 -18.62
C THR A 126 1.12 -17.74 -17.82
N ARG A 127 1.37 -17.78 -16.50
CA ARG A 127 1.00 -18.92 -15.66
C ARG A 127 -0.52 -19.13 -15.62
N THR A 128 -0.93 -20.38 -15.44
CA THR A 128 -2.28 -20.72 -14.94
C THR A 128 -2.31 -20.58 -13.42
N ASP A 129 -3.50 -20.50 -12.83
CA ASP A 129 -3.66 -20.46 -11.37
C ASP A 129 -3.03 -21.69 -10.69
N SER A 130 -3.02 -22.84 -11.36
CA SER A 130 -2.43 -24.12 -10.89
C SER A 130 -0.91 -24.24 -11.01
N THR A 131 -0.23 -23.37 -11.78
CA THR A 131 1.18 -23.58 -12.18
C THR A 131 2.11 -23.74 -10.97
N LEU A 132 1.91 -22.94 -9.91
CA LEU A 132 2.77 -23.01 -8.73
C LEU A 132 2.56 -24.30 -7.92
N ARG A 133 1.30 -24.74 -7.77
CA ARG A 133 0.99 -26.03 -7.14
C ARG A 133 1.63 -27.17 -7.91
N GLU A 134 1.47 -27.19 -9.23
CA GLU A 134 2.07 -28.23 -10.08
C GLU A 134 3.60 -28.29 -9.91
N TRP A 135 4.26 -27.14 -9.76
CA TRP A 135 5.70 -27.09 -9.48
C TRP A 135 6.04 -27.62 -8.09
N TYR A 136 5.22 -27.31 -7.08
CA TYR A 136 5.40 -27.82 -5.72
C TYR A 136 5.21 -29.35 -5.67
N GLU A 137 4.13 -29.86 -6.27
CA GLU A 137 3.83 -31.30 -6.34
C GLU A 137 4.84 -32.09 -7.16
N ALA A 138 5.42 -31.46 -8.20
CA ALA A 138 6.52 -32.03 -8.97
C ALA A 138 7.88 -31.95 -8.25
N GLY A 139 7.98 -31.26 -7.10
CA GLY A 139 9.22 -31.07 -6.34
C GLY A 139 10.20 -30.07 -6.96
N TYR A 140 9.72 -29.12 -7.78
CA TYR A 140 10.54 -28.05 -8.37
C TYR A 140 10.71 -26.84 -7.45
N ILE A 141 9.81 -26.66 -6.49
CA ILE A 141 9.82 -25.63 -5.45
C ILE A 141 9.37 -26.24 -4.12
N ASP A 142 9.84 -25.68 -3.01
CA ASP A 142 9.54 -26.18 -1.66
C ASP A 142 8.40 -25.39 -0.97
N ALA A 143 7.93 -24.31 -1.59
CA ALA A 143 6.85 -23.48 -1.07
C ALA A 143 6.13 -22.75 -2.22
N PHE A 144 4.82 -22.57 -2.07
CA PHE A 144 4.00 -21.75 -2.94
C PHE A 144 2.84 -21.13 -2.16
N SER A 145 2.24 -20.08 -2.71
CA SER A 145 0.99 -19.53 -2.20
C SER A 145 -0.19 -20.28 -2.79
N VAL A 146 -1.08 -20.79 -1.95
CA VAL A 146 -2.35 -21.37 -2.40
C VAL A 146 -3.27 -20.24 -2.85
N ASN A 147 -3.83 -20.37 -4.05
CA ASN A 147 -4.75 -19.40 -4.65
C ASN A 147 -6.14 -20.04 -4.75
N SER A 148 -7.19 -19.33 -4.36
CA SER A 148 -8.57 -19.79 -4.48
C SER A 148 -9.00 -20.05 -5.93
N ASN A 149 -8.36 -19.41 -6.91
CA ASN A 149 -8.59 -19.67 -8.33
C ASN A 149 -8.04 -21.04 -8.80
N ASP A 150 -7.11 -21.64 -8.05
CA ASP A 150 -6.69 -23.04 -8.26
C ASP A 150 -7.61 -23.94 -7.42
N GLU A 151 -8.80 -24.23 -7.94
CA GLU A 151 -9.84 -25.00 -7.22
C GLU A 151 -9.30 -26.32 -6.63
N GLU A 152 -8.46 -27.03 -7.38
CA GLU A 152 -7.85 -28.28 -6.93
C GLU A 152 -6.86 -28.05 -5.79
N GLY A 153 -6.02 -27.02 -5.90
CA GLY A 153 -5.10 -26.64 -4.83
C GLY A 153 -5.82 -26.17 -3.58
N TYR A 154 -6.86 -25.35 -3.72
CA TYR A 154 -7.63 -24.86 -2.60
C TYR A 154 -8.38 -26.00 -1.88
N ALA A 155 -9.00 -26.90 -2.64
CA ALA A 155 -9.62 -28.11 -2.09
C ALA A 155 -8.60 -29.00 -1.36
N THR A 156 -7.40 -29.15 -1.91
CA THR A 156 -6.37 -30.04 -1.34
C THR A 156 -5.73 -29.47 -0.08
N TYR A 157 -5.26 -28.22 -0.13
CA TYR A 157 -4.41 -27.64 0.91
C TYR A 157 -5.20 -26.84 1.96
N VAL A 158 -6.37 -26.29 1.61
CA VAL A 158 -7.18 -25.48 2.52
C VAL A 158 -8.38 -26.25 3.04
N LEU A 159 -9.27 -26.73 2.18
CA LEU A 159 -10.55 -27.32 2.59
C LEU A 159 -10.43 -28.77 3.09
N GLY A 160 -9.60 -29.58 2.43
CA GLY A 160 -9.47 -31.02 2.70
C GLY A 160 -10.63 -31.86 2.14
N GLU A 161 -10.51 -33.18 2.23
CA GLU A 161 -11.50 -34.13 1.67
C GLU A 161 -12.91 -34.00 2.27
N ASP A 162 -13.02 -33.51 3.51
CA ASP A 162 -14.29 -33.32 4.22
C ASP A 162 -14.84 -31.89 4.10
N GLU A 163 -14.14 -31.01 3.39
CA GLU A 163 -14.48 -29.59 3.17
C GLU A 163 -14.64 -28.78 4.47
N THR A 164 -14.01 -29.22 5.57
CA THR A 164 -14.11 -28.53 6.87
C THR A 164 -12.96 -27.58 7.17
N GLY A 165 -11.87 -27.68 6.43
CA GLY A 165 -10.73 -26.79 6.55
C GLY A 165 -11.09 -25.36 6.14
N THR A 166 -10.37 -24.39 6.71
CA THR A 166 -10.59 -22.96 6.48
C THR A 166 -9.25 -22.26 6.32
N ILE A 167 -9.22 -21.00 5.88
CA ILE A 167 -7.97 -20.24 5.84
C ILE A 167 -7.35 -20.17 7.25
N GLN A 168 -8.15 -19.97 8.29
CA GLN A 168 -7.72 -19.88 9.69
C GLN A 168 -7.19 -21.22 10.24
N ASN A 169 -7.73 -22.33 9.74
CA ASN A 169 -7.38 -23.68 10.15
C ASN A 169 -7.42 -24.61 8.93
N PRO A 170 -6.37 -24.57 8.08
CA PRO A 170 -6.34 -25.33 6.83
C PRO A 170 -6.21 -26.83 7.10
N ALA A 171 -6.67 -27.63 6.14
CA ALA A 171 -6.63 -29.09 6.22
C ALA A 171 -5.20 -29.65 6.18
N ASP A 172 -4.31 -29.07 5.38
CA ASP A 172 -2.89 -29.44 5.37
C ASP A 172 -2.14 -28.72 6.50
N SER A 173 -1.48 -29.49 7.37
CA SER A 173 -0.71 -28.98 8.50
C SER A 173 0.52 -28.13 8.14
N ASN A 174 0.98 -28.18 6.88
CA ASN A 174 2.07 -27.36 6.35
C ASN A 174 1.56 -26.09 5.68
N THR A 175 0.25 -25.94 5.53
CA THR A 175 -0.38 -24.73 5.03
C THR A 175 -0.61 -23.80 6.20
N ASN A 176 -0.10 -22.57 6.11
CA ASN A 176 -0.37 -21.54 7.09
C ASN A 176 -1.40 -20.57 6.51
N GLY A 177 -2.50 -20.40 7.24
CA GLY A 177 -3.42 -19.30 7.00
C GLY A 177 -2.73 -17.96 7.20
N VAL A 178 -2.62 -17.16 6.15
CA VAL A 178 -2.24 -15.76 6.29
C VAL A 178 -3.53 -14.97 6.43
N LEU A 179 -3.93 -14.71 7.69
CA LEU A 179 -5.15 -13.98 8.04
C LEU A 179 -5.05 -12.47 7.86
N SER A 180 -3.82 -11.96 7.76
CA SER A 180 -3.58 -10.59 7.36
C SER A 180 -3.91 -10.46 5.87
N VAL A 181 -5.11 -9.93 5.60
CA VAL A 181 -5.30 -9.22 4.35
C VAL A 181 -4.46 -7.95 4.43
N GLY A 182 -3.39 -7.94 3.65
CA GLY A 182 -2.55 -6.78 3.45
C GLY A 182 -1.55 -6.57 4.57
N GLY A 183 -0.27 -6.80 4.25
CA GLY A 183 0.79 -6.06 4.89
C GLY A 183 0.66 -4.55 4.68
N ALA A 184 -0.32 -4.06 3.89
CA ALA A 184 -0.59 -2.67 3.55
C ALA A 184 -2.08 -2.32 3.55
N THR A 185 -2.39 -1.08 3.94
CA THR A 185 -3.72 -0.46 3.77
C THR A 185 -3.69 0.43 2.54
N TYR A 186 -4.60 0.19 1.59
CA TYR A 186 -4.86 1.09 0.46
C TYR A 186 -5.91 2.12 0.82
N ILE A 187 -5.68 3.38 0.43
CA ILE A 187 -6.44 4.52 0.93
C ILE A 187 -6.94 5.35 -0.27
N GLY A 188 -8.11 5.95 -0.11
CA GLY A 188 -8.63 6.96 -1.03
C GLY A 188 -8.08 8.35 -0.70
N TYR A 189 -7.59 9.07 -1.70
CA TYR A 189 -7.05 10.43 -1.55
C TYR A 189 -7.83 11.40 -2.41
N PHE A 190 -8.22 12.53 -1.82
CA PHE A 190 -8.64 13.72 -2.56
C PHE A 190 -7.43 14.57 -2.89
N ASN A 191 -7.37 15.04 -4.14
CA ASN A 191 -6.32 15.95 -4.57
C ASN A 191 -6.75 17.40 -4.35
N PHE A 192 -6.40 17.96 -3.19
CA PHE A 192 -6.74 19.33 -2.84
C PHE A 192 -5.98 20.41 -3.61
N VAL A 193 -4.93 20.03 -4.32
CA VAL A 193 -3.99 20.94 -4.99
C VAL A 193 -3.73 20.49 -6.42
N ARG A 194 -4.78 20.02 -7.12
CA ARG A 194 -4.66 19.53 -8.49
C ARG A 194 -4.29 20.67 -9.45
N GLU A 195 -3.12 20.56 -10.06
CA GLU A 195 -2.61 21.54 -11.04
C GLU A 195 -2.74 21.07 -12.49
N ASN A 196 -2.80 19.76 -12.74
CA ASN A 196 -2.84 19.16 -14.09
C ASN A 196 -4.22 18.58 -14.42
N TYR A 197 -4.65 18.74 -15.67
CA TYR A 197 -5.98 18.36 -16.18
C TYR A 197 -5.94 17.73 -17.59
N GLU A 198 -4.78 17.24 -18.05
CA GLU A 198 -4.59 16.76 -19.43
C GLU A 198 -4.42 15.24 -19.53
N TYR A 199 -5.30 14.55 -20.27
CA TYR A 199 -5.36 13.07 -20.31
C TYR A 199 -4.89 12.40 -21.63
N SER A 200 -4.24 13.09 -22.57
CA SER A 200 -3.48 12.50 -23.72
C SER A 200 -3.39 13.45 -24.90
N VAL A 201 -4.35 14.35 -25.03
CA VAL A 201 -4.35 15.47 -25.96
C VAL A 201 -4.16 16.74 -25.14
N ALA A 202 -3.41 17.71 -25.66
CA ALA A 202 -3.11 19.00 -25.02
C ALA A 202 -4.36 19.91 -24.88
N ALA A 203 -5.45 19.34 -24.40
CA ALA A 203 -6.71 19.97 -24.09
C ALA A 203 -7.13 19.48 -22.70
N ASP A 204 -7.44 20.44 -21.84
CA ASP A 204 -7.97 20.14 -20.51
C ASP A 204 -9.25 19.31 -20.62
N ASN A 205 -9.38 18.34 -19.73
CA ASN A 205 -10.61 17.57 -19.56
C ASN A 205 -11.69 18.33 -18.78
N LYS A 206 -11.35 19.51 -18.24
CA LYS A 206 -12.23 20.41 -17.48
C LYS A 206 -12.03 21.85 -17.94
N ASP A 207 -13.10 22.60 -18.12
CA ASP A 207 -13.00 24.04 -18.31
C ASP A 207 -12.71 24.77 -16.98
N ALA A 208 -12.47 26.08 -17.04
CA ALA A 208 -12.10 26.85 -15.86
C ALA A 208 -13.17 26.83 -14.75
N ALA A 209 -14.46 26.80 -15.12
CA ALA A 209 -15.56 26.75 -14.16
C ALA A 209 -15.63 25.38 -13.47
N ALA A 210 -15.52 24.30 -14.24
CA ALA A 210 -15.48 22.94 -13.70
C ALA A 210 -14.28 22.72 -12.76
N LYS A 211 -13.10 23.29 -13.08
CA LYS A 211 -11.93 23.26 -12.21
C LYS A 211 -12.19 23.96 -10.87
N GLU A 212 -12.73 25.17 -10.90
CA GLU A 212 -13.07 25.94 -9.69
C GLU A 212 -14.14 25.23 -8.85
N ALA A 213 -15.22 24.78 -9.49
CA ALA A 213 -16.30 24.05 -8.84
C ALA A 213 -15.84 22.77 -8.15
N THR A 214 -15.01 21.97 -8.84
CA THR A 214 -14.44 20.76 -8.26
C THR A 214 -13.53 21.10 -7.08
N SER A 215 -12.65 22.09 -7.22
CA SER A 215 -11.74 22.50 -6.15
C SER A 215 -12.48 22.94 -4.89
N GLU A 216 -13.50 23.80 -5.03
CA GLU A 216 -14.33 24.25 -3.91
C GLU A 216 -15.11 23.09 -3.27
N ALA A 217 -15.68 22.21 -4.10
CA ALA A 217 -16.40 21.03 -3.64
C ALA A 217 -15.48 20.07 -2.85
N LEU A 218 -14.28 19.78 -3.34
CA LEU A 218 -13.34 18.92 -2.62
C LEU A 218 -12.89 19.52 -1.28
N LEU A 219 -12.85 20.85 -1.15
CA LEU A 219 -12.52 21.53 0.11
C LEU A 219 -13.70 21.51 1.11
N ASN A 220 -14.93 21.37 0.64
CA ASN A 220 -16.12 21.25 1.48
C ASN A 220 -16.12 19.92 2.26
N VAL A 221 -16.35 19.99 3.59
CA VAL A 221 -16.33 18.82 4.47
C VAL A 221 -17.51 17.88 4.19
N ASP A 222 -18.71 18.44 4.04
CA ASP A 222 -19.92 17.66 3.79
C ASP A 222 -19.86 16.98 2.43
N PHE A 223 -19.23 17.59 1.42
CA PHE A 223 -19.00 16.93 0.13
C PHE A 223 -18.13 15.68 0.28
N ARG A 224 -17.04 15.76 1.06
CA ARG A 224 -16.18 14.61 1.33
C ARG A 224 -16.85 13.56 2.21
N LEU A 225 -17.70 13.97 3.15
CA LEU A 225 -18.48 13.04 3.97
C LEU A 225 -19.52 12.32 3.10
N GLY A 226 -20.24 13.03 2.23
CA GLY A 226 -21.12 12.45 1.23
C GLY A 226 -20.39 11.39 0.41
N PHE A 227 -19.22 11.74 -0.11
CA PHE A 227 -18.38 10.80 -0.85
C PHE A 227 -17.96 9.58 -0.02
N LEU A 228 -17.54 9.77 1.23
CA LEU A 228 -17.12 8.69 2.14
C LEU A 228 -18.27 7.70 2.42
N TYR A 229 -19.45 8.21 2.79
CA TYR A 229 -20.61 7.41 3.12
C TYR A 229 -21.22 6.73 1.88
N GLY A 230 -21.10 7.34 0.70
CA GLY A 230 -21.62 6.79 -0.56
C GLY A 230 -20.70 5.79 -1.25
N LEU A 231 -19.42 5.71 -0.88
CA LEU A 231 -18.45 4.84 -1.54
C LEU A 231 -18.54 3.39 -1.02
N ASN A 232 -19.31 2.56 -1.72
CA ASN A 232 -19.47 1.13 -1.44
C ASN A 232 -18.24 0.31 -1.88
N ILE A 233 -17.19 0.31 -1.07
CA ILE A 233 -15.92 -0.35 -1.42
C ILE A 233 -16.04 -1.88 -1.52
N LEU A 234 -17.06 -2.48 -0.90
CA LEU A 234 -17.29 -3.93 -0.98
C LEU A 234 -17.48 -4.39 -2.42
N GLU A 235 -18.14 -3.59 -3.26
CA GLU A 235 -18.29 -3.87 -4.70
C GLU A 235 -16.93 -4.09 -5.36
N ARG A 236 -15.92 -3.27 -5.03
CA ARG A 236 -14.56 -3.45 -5.55
C ARG A 236 -13.89 -4.69 -4.95
N LEU A 237 -14.10 -4.95 -3.66
CA LEU A 237 -13.48 -6.07 -2.94
C LEU A 237 -13.99 -7.44 -3.39
N GLU A 238 -15.20 -7.52 -3.95
CA GLU A 238 -15.72 -8.75 -4.58
C GLU A 238 -14.81 -9.28 -5.69
N TYR A 239 -14.07 -8.41 -6.38
CA TYR A 239 -13.06 -8.85 -7.36
C TYR A 239 -11.94 -9.67 -6.71
N TYR A 240 -11.51 -9.28 -5.50
CA TYR A 240 -10.38 -9.90 -4.81
C TYR A 240 -10.80 -11.10 -3.97
N ASN A 241 -11.98 -11.04 -3.35
CA ASN A 241 -12.54 -12.13 -2.55
C ASN A 241 -14.06 -12.20 -2.76
N PRO A 242 -14.55 -12.88 -3.81
CA PRO A 242 -15.97 -12.91 -4.14
C PRO A 242 -16.82 -13.65 -3.11
N GLU A 243 -16.22 -14.55 -2.31
CA GLU A 243 -16.96 -15.31 -1.30
C GLU A 243 -17.13 -14.53 0.01
N GLN A 244 -16.12 -13.73 0.39
CA GLN A 244 -16.06 -12.99 1.66
C GLN A 244 -15.37 -11.62 1.48
N PRO A 245 -15.91 -10.72 0.64
CA PRO A 245 -15.27 -9.44 0.30
C PRO A 245 -15.07 -8.54 1.52
N GLU A 246 -15.95 -8.66 2.51
CA GLU A 246 -15.87 -7.95 3.77
C GLU A 246 -14.57 -8.22 4.51
N GLN A 247 -13.96 -9.40 4.41
CA GLN A 247 -12.68 -9.68 5.10
C GLN A 247 -11.52 -8.82 4.62
N TRP A 248 -11.63 -8.25 3.40
CA TRP A 248 -10.63 -7.37 2.81
C TRP A 248 -10.88 -5.89 3.08
N LEU A 249 -11.96 -5.58 3.80
CA LEU A 249 -12.32 -4.22 4.14
C LEU A 249 -11.33 -3.65 5.17
N MET A 250 -10.72 -2.52 4.86
CA MET A 250 -9.87 -1.76 5.77
C MET A 250 -10.35 -0.30 5.80
N ARG A 251 -10.83 0.15 6.97
CA ARG A 251 -11.30 1.53 7.21
C ARG A 251 -10.38 2.30 8.15
N GLY A 252 -9.26 1.71 8.56
CA GLY A 252 -8.23 2.34 9.37
C GLY A 252 -6.81 1.95 8.94
N TYR A 253 -5.84 2.72 9.43
CA TYR A 253 -4.40 2.48 9.20
C TYR A 253 -3.83 1.36 10.06
N THR A 254 -4.55 0.93 11.08
CA THR A 254 -4.10 -0.08 12.03
C THR A 254 -4.62 -1.44 11.59
N ILE A 255 -3.71 -2.32 11.21
CA ILE A 255 -4.05 -3.71 10.90
C ILE A 255 -4.02 -4.56 12.18
N ARG A 256 -4.91 -5.56 12.26
CA ARG A 256 -4.93 -6.55 13.33
C ARG A 256 -3.63 -7.36 13.35
N GLU A 257 -3.27 -7.87 14.52
CA GLU A 257 -2.09 -8.70 14.77
C GLU A 257 -0.73 -8.01 14.60
N LEU A 258 -0.71 -6.69 14.37
CA LEU A 258 0.54 -5.92 14.29
C LEU A 258 1.27 -5.88 15.63
N THR A 259 0.55 -5.55 16.70
CA THR A 259 1.10 -5.47 18.06
C THR A 259 -0.01 -5.57 19.08
N ALA A 260 0.35 -5.93 20.31
CA ALA A 260 -0.58 -6.04 21.42
C ALA A 260 -0.04 -5.27 22.64
N TRP A 261 -0.96 -4.67 23.41
CA TRP A 261 -0.66 -4.04 24.68
C TRP A 261 -1.56 -4.62 25.77
N ASP A 262 -0.93 -5.10 26.85
CA ASP A 262 -1.59 -5.79 27.97
C ASP A 262 -2.46 -6.99 27.54
N GLY A 263 -1.98 -7.75 26.54
CA GLY A 263 -2.67 -8.93 26.02
C GLY A 263 -3.87 -8.66 25.10
N LYS A 264 -4.16 -7.39 24.80
CA LYS A 264 -5.20 -6.95 23.85
C LYS A 264 -4.55 -6.41 22.58
N ASP A 265 -5.13 -6.72 21.41
CA ASP A 265 -4.60 -6.23 20.13
C ASP A 265 -4.70 -4.70 20.06
N TYR A 266 -3.70 -4.04 19.48
CA TYR A 266 -3.71 -2.57 19.37
C TYR A 266 -4.90 -2.06 18.52
N ALA A 267 -5.30 -2.80 17.48
CA ALA A 267 -6.46 -2.45 16.66
C ALA A 267 -7.76 -2.43 17.50
N ASP A 268 -7.89 -3.28 18.52
CA ASP A 268 -9.07 -3.30 19.38
C ASP A 268 -9.20 -2.01 20.22
N TYR A 269 -8.07 -1.38 20.58
CA TYR A 269 -8.10 -0.07 21.24
C TYR A 269 -8.52 1.03 20.27
N VAL A 270 -8.12 0.93 18.99
CA VAL A 270 -8.54 1.88 17.95
C VAL A 270 -10.04 1.80 17.73
N ASP A 271 -10.60 0.59 17.70
CA ASP A 271 -12.04 0.39 17.60
C ASP A 271 -12.78 0.98 18.80
N ASP A 272 -12.31 0.74 20.03
CA ASP A 272 -12.94 1.33 21.23
C ASP A 272 -12.99 2.86 21.17
N VAL A 273 -11.86 3.50 20.81
CA VAL A 273 -11.78 4.96 20.68
C VAL A 273 -12.73 5.45 19.59
N PHE A 274 -12.75 4.79 18.42
CA PHE A 274 -13.67 5.14 17.34
C PHE A 274 -15.12 5.07 17.80
N ASN A 275 -15.51 3.97 18.45
CA ASN A 275 -16.87 3.80 18.96
C ASN A 275 -17.25 4.88 19.99
N GLU A 276 -16.33 5.23 20.90
CA GLU A 276 -16.53 6.31 21.87
C GLU A 276 -16.72 7.67 21.19
N GLU A 277 -15.84 8.03 20.26
CA GLU A 277 -15.88 9.35 19.59
C GLU A 277 -17.08 9.50 18.63
N GLN A 278 -17.46 8.43 17.94
CA GLN A 278 -18.58 8.43 17.00
C GLN A 278 -19.93 8.11 17.68
N GLY A 279 -19.93 7.78 18.97
CA GLY A 279 -21.14 7.36 19.69
C GLY A 279 -21.74 6.06 19.15
N THR A 280 -20.92 5.21 18.54
CA THR A 280 -21.30 3.89 18.03
C THR A 280 -20.91 2.79 19.02
N THR A 281 -21.36 1.56 18.77
CA THR A 281 -20.97 0.40 19.58
C THR A 281 -20.74 -0.80 18.69
N GLY A 282 -19.59 -1.46 18.85
CA GLY A 282 -19.26 -2.71 18.15
C GLY A 282 -18.84 -2.53 16.69
N VAL A 283 -18.46 -1.31 16.28
CA VAL A 283 -17.83 -1.08 14.97
C VAL A 283 -16.35 -1.45 15.06
N THR A 284 -15.92 -2.37 14.22
CA THR A 284 -14.50 -2.64 13.98
C THR A 284 -14.08 -2.02 12.66
N LEU A 285 -12.94 -1.33 12.63
CA LEU A 285 -12.43 -0.69 11.40
C LEU A 285 -11.76 -1.68 10.44
N THR A 286 -11.72 -2.96 10.82
CA THR A 286 -11.26 -4.07 9.98
C THR A 286 -12.42 -4.98 9.62
N GLY A 287 -12.41 -5.44 8.38
CA GLY A 287 -13.40 -6.31 7.80
C GLY A 287 -13.50 -7.71 8.42
N ILE A 288 -12.37 -8.19 8.96
CA ILE A 288 -12.23 -9.53 9.57
C ILE A 288 -13.24 -9.76 10.69
N GLU A 289 -13.54 -8.73 11.49
CA GLU A 289 -14.44 -8.85 12.64
C GLU A 289 -15.81 -8.19 12.44
N GLN A 290 -15.94 -7.28 11.46
CA GLN A 290 -17.17 -6.54 11.22
C GLN A 290 -18.21 -7.36 10.43
N GLY A 291 -17.76 -8.15 9.45
CA GLY A 291 -18.64 -8.93 8.57
C GLY A 291 -19.51 -8.09 7.61
N SER A 292 -19.35 -6.76 7.58
CA SER A 292 -20.07 -5.82 6.72
C SER A 292 -19.28 -4.50 6.61
N ASP A 293 -19.75 -3.57 5.77
CA ASP A 293 -19.20 -2.21 5.73
C ASP A 293 -19.92 -1.31 6.75
N PRO A 294 -19.26 -0.89 7.84
CA PRO A 294 -19.89 -0.08 8.87
C PRO A 294 -19.97 1.40 8.50
N ILE A 295 -19.32 1.83 7.41
CA ILE A 295 -19.25 3.23 6.97
C ILE A 295 -20.17 3.48 5.78
N TYR A 296 -20.40 2.51 4.89
CA TYR A 296 -21.30 2.71 3.77
C TYR A 296 -22.75 2.95 4.23
N ASP A 297 -23.31 4.10 3.87
CA ASP A 297 -24.65 4.55 4.26
C ASP A 297 -25.17 5.53 3.20
N ALA A 298 -25.97 5.03 2.25
CA ALA A 298 -26.47 5.81 1.12
C ALA A 298 -27.38 6.98 1.55
N ASP A 299 -28.15 6.81 2.64
CA ASP A 299 -29.04 7.86 3.14
C ASP A 299 -28.21 9.00 3.76
N LYS A 300 -27.20 8.68 4.58
CA LYS A 300 -26.27 9.71 5.08
C LYS A 300 -25.49 10.38 3.96
N SER A 301 -25.05 9.61 2.97
CA SER A 301 -24.39 10.15 1.78
C SER A 301 -25.27 11.22 1.12
N ALA A 302 -26.54 10.92 0.89
CA ALA A 302 -27.50 11.84 0.30
C ALA A 302 -27.69 13.11 1.14
N ASP A 303 -27.83 12.98 2.47
CA ASP A 303 -27.98 14.11 3.38
C ASP A 303 -26.75 15.03 3.33
N TYR A 304 -25.54 14.47 3.41
CA TYR A 304 -24.30 15.23 3.34
C TYR A 304 -24.10 15.91 1.97
N PHE A 305 -24.42 15.23 0.87
CA PHE A 305 -24.34 15.87 -0.45
C PHE A 305 -25.37 17.00 -0.61
N ALA A 306 -26.55 16.88 -0.02
CA ALA A 306 -27.54 17.95 0.00
C ALA A 306 -27.06 19.18 0.78
N ASP A 307 -26.47 18.96 1.97
CA ASP A 307 -25.87 20.02 2.79
C ASP A 307 -24.68 20.68 2.07
N ALA A 308 -23.80 19.87 1.48
CA ALA A 308 -22.67 20.36 0.68
C ALA A 308 -23.13 21.23 -0.50
N LYS A 309 -24.12 20.77 -1.27
CA LYS A 309 -24.68 21.55 -2.39
C LYS A 309 -25.25 22.88 -1.90
N ALA A 310 -25.97 22.89 -0.78
CA ALA A 310 -26.53 24.12 -0.22
C ALA A 310 -25.43 25.12 0.19
N GLU A 311 -24.36 24.64 0.83
CA GLU A 311 -23.23 25.48 1.23
C GLU A 311 -22.44 26.00 0.01
N LEU A 312 -22.16 25.14 -0.97
CA LEU A 312 -21.45 25.50 -2.19
C LEU A 312 -22.21 26.57 -2.98
N LEU A 313 -23.53 26.44 -3.13
CA LEU A 313 -24.38 27.47 -3.74
C LEU A 313 -24.35 28.80 -2.95
N ALA A 314 -24.33 28.73 -1.61
CA ALA A 314 -24.21 29.92 -0.78
C ALA A 314 -22.84 30.61 -0.89
N ASN A 315 -21.80 29.84 -1.22
CA ASN A 315 -20.42 30.30 -1.34
C ASN A 315 -20.00 30.69 -2.77
N GLY A 316 -20.93 30.70 -3.74
CA GLY A 316 -20.73 31.34 -5.04
C GLY A 316 -20.88 30.40 -6.25
N LEU A 317 -20.99 29.09 -6.02
CA LEU A 317 -21.38 28.17 -7.09
C LEU A 317 -22.84 28.38 -7.49
N THR A 318 -23.18 27.91 -8.68
CA THR A 318 -24.51 28.00 -9.26
C THR A 318 -25.05 26.62 -9.60
N GLU A 319 -26.36 26.51 -9.83
CA GLU A 319 -26.98 25.26 -10.27
C GLU A 319 -26.39 24.73 -11.59
N ALA A 320 -25.76 25.58 -12.41
CA ALA A 320 -25.13 25.17 -13.66
C ALA A 320 -23.78 24.48 -13.46
N ASP A 321 -23.18 24.61 -12.27
CA ASP A 321 -21.92 23.96 -11.91
C ASP A 321 -22.13 22.52 -11.41
N PHE A 322 -23.39 22.10 -11.23
CA PHE A 322 -23.76 20.73 -10.84
C PHE A 322 -24.28 19.92 -12.05
N PRO A 323 -24.02 18.60 -12.11
CA PRO A 323 -23.23 17.83 -11.15
C PRO A 323 -21.74 18.20 -11.16
N ILE A 324 -21.09 18.12 -10.00
CA ILE A 324 -19.63 18.32 -9.90
C ILE A 324 -18.94 17.10 -10.50
N GLN A 325 -18.24 17.28 -11.62
CA GLN A 325 -17.41 16.22 -12.20
C GLN A 325 -16.24 15.90 -11.27
N VAL A 326 -16.10 14.64 -10.86
CA VAL A 326 -14.96 14.13 -10.09
C VAL A 326 -14.20 13.13 -10.96
N ASP A 327 -13.01 13.51 -11.39
CA ASP A 327 -12.13 12.65 -12.17
C ASP A 327 -11.44 11.62 -11.27
N VAL A 328 -11.63 10.35 -11.60
CA VAL A 328 -10.96 9.22 -10.96
C VAL A 328 -10.10 8.48 -11.98
N ILE A 329 -8.98 7.93 -11.51
CA ILE A 329 -8.16 7.00 -12.32
C ILE A 329 -8.73 5.60 -12.16
N GLY A 330 -9.17 5.02 -13.28
CA GLY A 330 -9.71 3.68 -13.37
C GLY A 330 -8.65 2.62 -13.65
N SER A 331 -8.94 1.38 -13.27
CA SER A 331 -8.08 0.24 -13.58
C SER A 331 -7.94 0.00 -15.09
N MET A 332 -6.74 -0.37 -15.58
CA MET A 332 -6.54 -0.87 -16.94
C MET A 332 -7.09 -2.30 -17.15
N SER A 333 -7.42 -3.01 -16.07
CA SER A 333 -8.03 -4.34 -16.15
C SER A 333 -9.54 -4.23 -16.39
N ALA A 334 -10.01 -4.64 -17.56
CA ALA A 334 -11.43 -4.64 -17.91
C ALA A 334 -12.30 -5.42 -16.89
N THR A 335 -11.75 -6.47 -16.27
CA THR A 335 -12.44 -7.21 -15.22
C THR A 335 -12.63 -6.35 -13.97
N VAL A 336 -11.59 -5.64 -13.53
CA VAL A 336 -11.66 -4.75 -12.34
C VAL A 336 -12.56 -3.55 -12.61
N GLN A 337 -12.52 -3.00 -13.83
CA GLN A 337 -13.37 -1.87 -14.24
C GLN A 337 -14.85 -2.14 -13.95
N ALA A 338 -15.35 -3.36 -14.23
CA ALA A 338 -16.74 -3.70 -13.99
C ALA A 338 -17.16 -3.64 -12.51
N TYR A 339 -16.23 -3.84 -11.57
CA TYR A 339 -16.48 -3.72 -10.13
C TYR A 339 -16.33 -2.26 -9.68
N GLU A 340 -15.32 -1.55 -10.18
CA GLU A 340 -15.11 -0.12 -9.89
C GLU A 340 -16.27 0.74 -10.41
N THR A 341 -16.81 0.45 -11.60
CA THR A 341 -17.99 1.14 -12.14
C THR A 341 -19.21 0.94 -11.23
N ARG A 342 -19.52 -0.28 -10.76
CA ARG A 342 -20.66 -0.48 -9.84
C ARG A 342 -20.52 0.32 -8.54
N MET A 343 -19.32 0.35 -7.99
CA MET A 343 -19.00 1.15 -6.80
C MET A 343 -19.26 2.64 -7.03
N TYR A 344 -18.81 3.19 -8.17
CA TYR A 344 -18.98 4.60 -8.49
C TYR A 344 -20.42 4.95 -8.90
N ASP A 345 -21.12 4.08 -9.61
CA ASP A 345 -22.54 4.24 -9.95
C ASP A 345 -23.38 4.33 -8.66
N ALA A 346 -23.11 3.47 -7.66
CA ALA A 346 -23.80 3.51 -6.37
C ALA A 346 -23.56 4.83 -5.62
N LEU A 347 -22.37 5.42 -5.76
CA LEU A 347 -22.03 6.71 -5.19
C LEU A 347 -22.73 7.86 -5.92
N GLU A 348 -22.76 7.85 -7.25
CA GLU A 348 -23.50 8.83 -8.05
C GLU A 348 -25.00 8.82 -7.72
N ASP A 349 -25.59 7.62 -7.64
CA ASP A 349 -26.99 7.41 -7.26
C ASP A 349 -27.28 8.00 -5.87
N ALA A 350 -26.43 7.71 -4.88
CA ALA A 350 -26.57 8.24 -3.52
C ALA A 350 -26.40 9.77 -3.46
N SER A 351 -25.65 10.37 -4.39
CA SER A 351 -25.45 11.82 -4.43
C SER A 351 -26.67 12.62 -4.87
N ASN A 352 -27.68 11.97 -5.46
CA ASN A 352 -28.85 12.62 -6.04
C ASN A 352 -28.51 13.73 -7.05
N GLY A 353 -27.50 13.49 -7.90
CA GLY A 353 -27.08 14.40 -8.96
C GLY A 353 -26.21 15.57 -8.48
N VAL A 354 -25.62 15.47 -7.28
CA VAL A 354 -24.62 16.43 -6.80
C VAL A 354 -23.26 16.19 -7.46
N ILE A 355 -22.94 14.94 -7.78
CA ILE A 355 -21.68 14.58 -8.45
C ILE A 355 -21.92 13.79 -9.73
N GLU A 356 -20.91 13.79 -10.59
CA GLU A 356 -20.72 12.82 -11.67
C GLU A 356 -19.27 12.33 -11.64
N ILE A 357 -19.04 11.03 -11.78
CA ILE A 357 -17.73 10.39 -11.78
C ILE A 357 -17.24 10.26 -13.22
N ALA A 358 -16.16 10.99 -13.52
CA ALA A 358 -15.42 10.79 -14.75
C ALA A 358 -14.37 9.68 -14.55
N TYR A 359 -14.70 8.48 -15.02
CA TYR A 359 -13.85 7.29 -14.89
C TYR A 359 -12.80 7.21 -16.01
N ASN A 360 -11.57 7.65 -15.71
CA ASN A 360 -10.50 7.80 -16.70
C ASN A 360 -9.56 6.59 -16.71
N ILE A 361 -9.50 5.85 -17.83
CA ILE A 361 -8.69 4.64 -17.96
C ILE A 361 -7.37 4.97 -18.68
N PRO A 362 -6.21 4.74 -18.04
CA PRO A 362 -4.92 4.87 -18.71
C PRO A 362 -4.79 3.91 -19.90
N GLN A 363 -4.10 4.34 -20.95
CA GLN A 363 -3.88 3.58 -22.18
C GLN A 363 -2.54 2.81 -22.18
N SER A 364 -1.70 3.01 -21.15
CA SER A 364 -0.44 2.31 -20.94
C SER A 364 0.02 2.40 -19.47
N ASP A 365 0.89 1.47 -19.05
CA ASP A 365 1.53 1.51 -17.72
C ASP A 365 2.29 2.81 -17.46
N GLN A 366 2.92 3.36 -18.51
CA GLN A 366 3.60 4.65 -18.42
C GLN A 366 2.60 5.76 -18.09
N GLN A 367 1.46 5.80 -18.79
CA GLN A 367 0.43 6.82 -18.55
C GLN A 367 -0.20 6.65 -17.16
N ASP A 368 -0.45 5.42 -16.71
CA ASP A 368 -0.96 5.13 -15.36
C ASP A 368 0.00 5.67 -14.29
N SER A 369 1.29 5.36 -14.43
CA SER A 369 2.33 5.87 -13.52
C SER A 369 2.45 7.40 -13.57
N GLU A 370 2.37 8.01 -14.75
CA GLU A 370 2.45 9.45 -14.89
C GLU A 370 1.28 10.12 -14.17
N TRP A 371 0.04 9.69 -14.42
CA TRP A 371 -1.15 10.29 -13.81
C TRP A 371 -1.25 10.06 -12.32
N GLY A 372 -0.93 8.85 -11.86
CA GLY A 372 -1.07 8.46 -10.46
C GLY A 372 0.00 9.02 -9.54
N TYR A 373 1.24 9.18 -10.04
CA TYR A 373 2.38 9.52 -9.20
C TYR A 373 3.12 10.79 -9.61
N VAL A 374 3.33 11.01 -10.92
CA VAL A 374 4.19 12.10 -11.40
C VAL A 374 3.44 13.42 -11.45
N VAL A 375 2.27 13.44 -12.07
CA VAL A 375 1.48 14.67 -12.30
C VAL A 375 0.28 14.80 -11.38
N ASN A 376 -0.06 13.74 -10.62
CA ASN A 376 -1.25 13.65 -9.76
C ASN A 376 -2.51 14.17 -10.48
N ASN A 377 -2.77 13.66 -11.67
CA ASN A 377 -3.81 14.17 -12.56
C ASN A 377 -5.16 13.48 -12.29
N TYR A 378 -5.74 13.75 -11.13
CA TYR A 378 -7.02 13.19 -10.68
C TYR A 378 -7.58 14.04 -9.55
N ASP A 379 -8.89 13.99 -9.33
CA ASP A 379 -9.56 14.60 -8.17
C ASP A 379 -9.62 13.63 -7.00
N PHE A 380 -9.89 12.35 -7.29
CA PHE A 380 -9.88 11.28 -6.30
C PHE A 380 -9.21 10.02 -6.84
N SER A 381 -8.48 9.31 -5.97
CA SER A 381 -7.78 8.07 -6.35
C SER A 381 -7.73 7.06 -5.20
N LEU A 382 -7.90 5.78 -5.55
CA LEU A 382 -7.76 4.62 -4.64
C LEU A 382 -6.41 3.89 -4.82
N TRP A 383 -5.44 4.53 -5.46
CA TRP A 383 -4.26 3.85 -6.03
C TRP A 383 -3.14 3.58 -5.02
N SER A 384 -3.04 4.37 -3.95
CA SER A 384 -1.89 4.32 -3.04
C SER A 384 -2.22 3.62 -1.72
N GLY A 385 -1.30 2.75 -1.29
CA GLY A 385 -1.37 2.06 -0.01
C GLY A 385 0.01 1.92 0.62
N TRP A 386 0.05 1.90 1.95
CA TRP A 386 1.29 1.74 2.72
C TRP A 386 1.15 0.58 3.67
N GLY A 387 2.27 -0.13 3.82
CA GLY A 387 2.34 -1.32 4.63
C GLY A 387 3.39 -1.34 5.70
N GLN A 388 3.27 -2.34 6.58
CA GLN A 388 4.22 -2.66 7.60
C GLN A 388 5.62 -2.72 7.01
N ILE A 389 6.53 -2.01 7.65
CA ILE A 389 7.97 -2.13 7.44
C ILE A 389 8.39 -3.44 8.15
N MET A 390 8.04 -4.56 7.51
CA MET A 390 8.25 -5.97 7.90
C MET A 390 7.49 -6.52 9.12
N GLN A 391 7.08 -7.79 8.99
CA GLN A 391 6.69 -8.70 10.07
C GLN A 391 7.89 -8.87 11.02
N ILE A 392 7.82 -8.26 12.19
CA ILE A 392 8.59 -8.74 13.33
C ILE A 392 8.05 -10.16 13.60
N HIS A 393 8.77 -11.19 13.16
CA HIS A 393 8.55 -12.53 13.70
C HIS A 393 8.54 -12.37 15.21
N LYS A 394 7.46 -12.82 15.87
CA LYS A 394 7.27 -12.85 17.32
C LYS A 394 8.43 -13.61 17.99
N HIS A 395 9.59 -13.00 18.08
CA HIS A 395 10.61 -13.34 19.04
C HIS A 395 10.38 -12.40 20.20
N SER A 396 9.67 -12.95 21.18
CA SER A 396 9.60 -12.44 22.54
C SER A 396 11.00 -12.08 23.02
N PHE A 397 11.37 -10.81 22.93
CA PHE A 397 12.44 -10.25 23.74
C PHE A 397 11.91 -10.19 25.18
N THR A 398 11.93 -11.34 25.85
CA THR A 398 11.87 -11.38 27.30
C THR A 398 13.26 -11.00 27.80
N GLN A 399 13.33 -9.89 28.53
CA GLN A 399 14.52 -9.46 29.28
C GLN A 399 14.90 -10.47 30.35
#